data_AF-M5BWB5-F1
#
_entry.id   AF-M5BWB5-F1
#
_cell.length_a   1.000
_cell.length_b   1.000
_cell.length_c   1.000
_cell.angle_alpha   90.00
_cell.angle_beta   90.00
_cell.angle_gamma   90.00
#
_symmetry.space_group_name_H-M   'P 1'
#
loop_
_entity.id
_entity.type
_entity.pdbx_description
1 polymer ?
#
loop_
_entity_poly.entity_id
_entity_poly.type
_entity_poly.pdbx_seq_one_letter_code
_entity_poly.pdbx_strand_id
1 'polypeptide(L)'
;MLARKQTILPTRTWAHVRFHTNHAYITAASLPSALTIESSGSPSSTRLTNIYKFSFNTMVHLEDGKQYIIVSEANHQCASYDPGQLPRGWIVLQPRDNAQGYSPLFVAKSVGGGKWRFIVPGWPDLYLGFHGSAPHDDSELKPVSIVQENESAHVEWQVDPTEGPNYEIHMSVGPDHVCWSSPGDDTPGAVVVLKEQNASPGQNWYFGIPVDE
;
A
#
# COMPACT_ATOMS: atom_id res chain seq x y z
N MET A 1 14.02 -18.73 14.46
CA MET A 1 13.21 -19.83 13.92
C MET A 1 13.27 -19.70 12.40
N LEU A 2 13.88 -20.64 11.67
CA LEU A 2 14.10 -20.50 10.22
C LEU A 2 12.78 -20.63 9.46
N ALA A 3 12.43 -19.61 8.67
CA ALA A 3 11.32 -19.69 7.71
C ALA A 3 11.67 -20.71 6.61
N ARG A 4 10.76 -21.64 6.32
CA ARG A 4 10.88 -22.54 5.16
C ARG A 4 10.35 -21.81 3.92
N LYS A 5 11.19 -21.72 2.89
CA LYS A 5 10.81 -21.24 1.55
C LYS A 5 10.35 -22.45 0.73
N GLN A 6 9.15 -22.38 0.16
CA GLN A 6 8.62 -23.43 -0.71
C GLN A 6 8.22 -22.83 -2.06
N THR A 7 8.78 -23.39 -3.14
CA THR A 7 8.47 -22.98 -4.52
C THR A 7 7.40 -23.91 -5.07
N ILE A 8 6.31 -23.35 -5.58
CA ILE A 8 5.22 -24.12 -6.21
C ILE A 8 5.34 -23.92 -7.72
N LEU A 9 5.51 -25.01 -8.44
CA LEU A 9 5.55 -25.01 -9.90
C LEU A 9 4.11 -24.99 -10.47
N PRO A 10 3.89 -24.35 -11.62
CA PRO A 10 2.57 -24.26 -12.23
C PRO A 10 2.17 -25.62 -12.81
N THR A 11 1.45 -26.42 -12.03
CA THR A 11 0.68 -27.55 -12.54
C THR A 11 -0.80 -27.18 -12.51
N ARG A 12 -1.55 -27.57 -13.56
CA ARG A 12 -2.99 -27.25 -13.79
C ARG A 12 -3.97 -27.84 -12.76
N THR A 13 -3.53 -28.13 -11.55
CA THR A 13 -4.33 -28.74 -10.49
C THR A 13 -3.96 -28.10 -9.16
N TRP A 14 -4.99 -27.63 -8.46
CA TRP A 14 -5.05 -27.25 -7.04
C TRP A 14 -3.77 -27.57 -6.26
N ALA A 15 -2.99 -26.54 -5.93
CA ALA A 15 -1.82 -26.68 -5.08
C ALA A 15 -2.24 -26.59 -3.61
N HIS A 16 -2.30 -27.72 -2.92
CA HIS A 16 -2.47 -27.76 -1.47
C HIS A 16 -1.10 -27.54 -0.81
N VAL A 17 -0.99 -26.53 0.05
CA VAL A 17 0.25 -26.22 0.76
C VAL A 17 -0.01 -26.26 2.26
N ARG A 18 0.61 -27.23 2.94
CA ARG A 18 0.57 -27.33 4.41
C ARG A 18 1.82 -26.71 5.02
N PHE A 19 1.61 -25.84 6.00
CA PHE A 19 2.67 -25.28 6.81
C PHE A 19 2.52 -25.70 8.28
N HIS A 20 3.66 -25.93 8.93
CA HIS A 20 3.75 -26.24 10.36
C HIS A 20 4.32 -25.08 11.18
N THR A 21 4.39 -23.88 10.58
CA THR A 21 4.98 -22.68 11.18
C THR A 21 4.00 -21.50 11.10
N ASN A 22 4.07 -20.59 12.07
CA ASN A 22 3.21 -19.39 12.12
C ASN A 22 3.46 -18.39 10.98
N HIS A 23 4.59 -18.52 10.27
CA HIS A 23 4.92 -17.73 9.09
C HIS A 23 5.28 -18.66 7.93
N ALA A 24 4.71 -18.39 6.76
CA ALA A 24 4.94 -19.13 5.52
C ALA A 24 5.10 -18.14 4.36
N TYR A 25 6.11 -18.37 3.51
CA TYR A 25 6.32 -17.58 2.29
C TYR A 25 6.02 -18.45 1.08
N ILE A 26 5.03 -18.05 0.29
CA ILE A 26 4.65 -18.71 -0.97
C ILE A 26 5.10 -17.79 -2.12
N THR A 27 5.87 -18.33 -3.05
CA THR A 27 6.21 -17.66 -4.31
C THR A 27 5.65 -18.51 -5.44
N ALA A 28 4.68 -17.98 -6.20
CA ALA A 28 4.09 -18.65 -7.35
C ALA A 28 4.46 -17.90 -8.63
N ALA A 29 5.07 -18.58 -9.60
CA ALA A 29 5.51 -17.98 -10.87
C ALA A 29 4.35 -17.57 -11.80
N SER A 30 3.18 -18.15 -11.58
CA SER A 30 1.89 -17.78 -12.19
C SER A 30 0.82 -18.43 -11.31
N LEU A 31 -0.12 -17.66 -10.76
CA LEU A 31 -1.18 -18.22 -9.91
C LEU A 31 -2.17 -19.01 -10.78
N PRO A 32 -2.27 -20.35 -10.66
CA PRO A 32 -3.34 -21.09 -11.30
C PRO A 32 -4.51 -21.15 -10.32
N SER A 33 -5.52 -20.29 -10.51
CA SER A 33 -6.80 -20.31 -9.77
C SER A 33 -6.69 -20.18 -8.23
N ALA A 34 -7.83 -20.11 -7.54
CA ALA A 34 -7.91 -19.88 -6.10
C ALA A 34 -7.01 -20.84 -5.29
N LEU A 35 -6.12 -20.28 -4.48
CA LEU A 35 -5.23 -21.04 -3.59
C LEU A 35 -5.89 -21.19 -2.21
N THR A 36 -6.12 -22.44 -1.76
CA THR A 36 -6.57 -22.72 -0.39
C THR A 36 -5.37 -23.11 0.48
N ILE A 37 -5.15 -22.37 1.58
CA ILE A 37 -4.07 -22.64 2.55
C ILE A 37 -4.69 -23.27 3.80
N GLU A 38 -4.21 -24.44 4.21
CA GLU A 38 -4.64 -25.12 5.45
C GLU A 38 -3.44 -25.25 6.41
N SER A 39 -3.64 -24.85 7.67
CA SER A 39 -2.67 -25.11 8.75
C SER A 39 -3.06 -26.36 9.51
N SER A 40 -2.11 -27.27 9.73
CA SER A 40 -2.34 -28.50 10.51
C SER A 40 -1.82 -28.38 11.96
N GLY A 41 -1.92 -27.20 12.57
CA GLY A 41 -1.61 -26.96 13.98
C GLY A 41 -2.80 -27.26 14.91
N SER A 42 -2.52 -27.75 16.12
CA SER A 42 -3.46 -28.19 17.16
C SER A 42 -4.67 -27.24 17.39
N PRO A 43 -5.86 -27.74 17.77
CA PRO A 43 -7.15 -27.03 17.62
C PRO A 43 -7.41 -25.81 18.52
N SER A 44 -6.46 -25.38 19.36
CA SER A 44 -6.81 -24.56 20.53
C SER A 44 -6.23 -23.14 20.61
N SER A 45 -5.45 -22.63 19.66
CA SER A 45 -4.94 -21.24 19.83
C SER A 45 -4.45 -20.49 18.59
N THR A 46 -4.32 -21.09 17.41
CA THR A 46 -3.85 -20.32 16.26
C THR A 46 -5.04 -19.70 15.54
N ARG A 47 -5.48 -18.51 15.99
CA ARG A 47 -6.14 -17.57 15.06
C ARG A 47 -5.12 -17.32 13.97
N LEU A 48 -5.27 -18.02 12.84
CA LEU A 48 -4.60 -17.66 11.61
C LEU A 48 -5.11 -16.27 11.27
N THR A 49 -4.34 -15.24 11.63
CA THR A 49 -4.38 -14.01 10.87
C THR A 49 -3.95 -14.44 9.48
N ASN A 50 -4.90 -14.59 8.57
CA ASN A 50 -4.62 -14.94 7.19
C ASN A 50 -3.80 -13.79 6.60
N ILE A 51 -2.48 -13.86 6.74
CA ILE A 51 -1.57 -12.99 6.00
C ILE A 51 -1.52 -13.59 4.60
N TYR A 52 -2.51 -13.22 3.80
CA TYR A 52 -2.46 -13.45 2.36
C TYR A 52 -1.30 -12.62 1.83
N LYS A 53 -0.12 -13.25 1.70
CA LYS A 53 0.96 -12.67 0.92
C LYS A 53 0.56 -12.80 -0.53
N PHE A 54 -0.20 -11.82 -1.01
CA PHE A 54 -0.53 -11.71 -2.42
C PHE A 54 0.79 -11.63 -3.19
N SER A 55 1.02 -12.62 -4.07
CA SER A 55 1.99 -12.44 -5.13
C SER A 55 1.38 -11.40 -6.07
N PHE A 56 1.71 -10.14 -5.85
CA PHE A 56 1.41 -9.06 -6.79
C PHE A 56 2.24 -9.34 -8.06
N ASN A 57 1.71 -10.17 -8.97
CA ASN A 57 2.39 -10.51 -10.23
C ASN A 57 2.55 -9.33 -11.18
N THR A 58 2.09 -8.14 -10.80
CA THR A 58 2.25 -6.90 -11.55
C THR A 58 2.48 -5.73 -10.59
N MET A 59 3.58 -5.78 -9.83
CA MET A 59 4.19 -4.53 -9.35
C MET A 59 4.68 -3.79 -10.59
N VAL A 60 4.24 -2.54 -10.76
CA VAL A 60 4.43 -1.81 -12.02
C VAL A 60 4.92 -0.38 -11.78
N HIS A 61 5.52 0.20 -12.81
CA HIS A 61 5.72 1.64 -12.89
C HIS A 61 4.39 2.33 -13.16
N LEU A 62 4.23 3.55 -12.64
CA LEU A 62 3.05 4.36 -12.91
C LEU A 62 2.98 4.76 -14.40
N GLU A 63 1.80 4.56 -14.97
CA GLU A 63 1.38 5.08 -16.27
C GLU A 63 0.26 6.11 -16.10
N ASP A 64 0.25 7.16 -16.92
CA ASP A 64 -0.75 8.23 -16.85
C ASP A 64 -2.18 7.71 -17.07
N GLY A 65 -3.09 8.14 -16.18
CA GLY A 65 -4.52 7.88 -16.26
C GLY A 65 -4.94 6.47 -15.88
N LYS A 66 -4.01 5.63 -15.42
CA LYS A 66 -4.31 4.27 -14.95
C LYS A 66 -4.68 4.26 -13.47
N GLN A 67 -5.43 3.23 -13.08
CA GLN A 67 -5.85 3.01 -11.70
C GLN A 67 -4.91 2.03 -11.01
N TYR A 68 -4.61 2.29 -9.74
CA TYR A 68 -3.67 1.53 -8.92
C TYR A 68 -4.18 1.34 -7.50
N ILE A 69 -3.64 0.30 -6.86
CA ILE A 69 -3.54 0.20 -5.41
C ILE A 69 -2.12 0.61 -4.99
N ILE A 70 -1.99 1.27 -3.83
CA ILE A 70 -0.70 1.67 -3.25
C ILE A 70 -0.49 0.86 -1.98
N VAL A 71 0.59 0.10 -1.90
CA VAL A 71 0.81 -0.91 -0.86
C VAL A 71 2.09 -0.61 -0.08
N SER A 72 2.04 -0.64 1.25
CA SER A 72 3.23 -0.45 2.09
C SER A 72 4.17 -1.66 1.99
N GLU A 73 5.47 -1.44 1.84
CA GLU A 73 6.48 -2.51 1.92
C GLU A 73 6.54 -3.11 3.33
N ALA A 74 6.39 -2.28 4.36
CA ALA A 74 6.57 -2.71 5.75
C ALA A 74 5.57 -3.79 6.19
N ASN A 75 4.29 -3.62 5.84
CA ASN A 75 3.20 -4.48 6.34
C ASN A 75 2.28 -5.04 5.24
N HIS A 76 2.55 -4.74 3.96
CA HIS A 76 1.76 -5.20 2.81
C HIS A 76 0.28 -4.81 2.81
N GLN A 77 -0.10 -3.79 3.60
CA GLN A 77 -1.44 -3.22 3.60
C GLN A 77 -1.58 -2.13 2.55
N CYS A 78 -2.81 -1.94 2.06
CA CYS A 78 -3.15 -0.93 1.07
C CYS A 78 -3.45 0.40 1.76
N ALA A 79 -2.87 1.48 1.26
CA ALA A 79 -3.36 2.83 1.53
C ALA A 79 -4.81 2.92 1.02
N SER A 80 -5.73 3.27 1.91
CA SER A 80 -7.18 3.20 1.66
C SER A 80 -7.92 4.37 2.30
N TYR A 81 -9.08 4.71 1.75
CA TYR A 81 -9.98 5.74 2.29
C TYR A 81 -11.38 5.17 2.52
N ASP A 82 -12.13 5.77 3.44
CA ASP A 82 -13.55 5.47 3.67
C ASP A 82 -14.41 6.33 2.72
N PRO A 83 -15.11 5.74 1.74
CA PRO A 83 -16.00 6.49 0.85
C PRO A 83 -17.08 7.29 1.59
N GLY A 84 -17.47 6.88 2.79
CA GLY A 84 -18.43 7.57 3.64
C GLY A 84 -17.91 8.87 4.26
N GLN A 85 -16.60 9.15 4.19
CA GLN A 85 -15.99 10.36 4.76
C GLN A 85 -15.71 11.46 3.72
N LEU A 86 -15.86 11.15 2.42
CA LEU A 86 -15.63 12.10 1.34
C LEU A 86 -16.50 13.37 1.50
N PRO A 87 -15.99 14.58 1.15
CA PRO A 87 -14.75 14.85 0.43
C PRO A 87 -13.51 14.98 1.34
N ARG A 88 -13.59 14.50 2.58
CA ARG A 88 -12.49 14.53 3.55
C ARG A 88 -12.17 13.09 3.99
N GLY A 89 -11.21 12.94 4.88
CA GLY A 89 -10.86 11.64 5.45
C GLY A 89 -9.38 11.36 5.33
N TRP A 90 -8.87 10.60 6.28
CA TRP A 90 -7.46 10.20 6.31
C TRP A 90 -7.25 8.95 5.47
N ILE A 91 -6.02 8.83 4.97
CA ILE A 91 -5.56 7.60 4.34
C ILE A 91 -5.06 6.67 5.43
N VAL A 92 -5.67 5.49 5.49
CA VAL A 92 -5.37 4.45 6.46
C VAL A 92 -4.90 3.18 5.77
N LEU A 93 -4.09 2.41 6.46
CA LEU A 93 -3.63 1.12 5.99
C LEU A 93 -4.68 0.07 6.29
N GLN A 94 -5.12 -0.65 5.26
CA GLN A 94 -6.11 -1.71 5.35
C GLN A 94 -5.66 -2.94 4.56
N PRO A 95 -6.04 -4.16 4.97
CA PRO A 95 -5.95 -5.32 4.10
C PRO A 95 -6.69 -5.07 2.78
N ARG A 96 -6.23 -5.65 1.67
CA ARG A 96 -6.91 -5.51 0.37
C ARG A 96 -8.36 -6.00 0.42
N ASP A 97 -8.58 -7.19 0.96
CA ASP A 97 -9.90 -7.84 1.01
C ASP A 97 -10.73 -7.35 2.22
N ASN A 98 -10.61 -6.07 2.56
CA ASN A 98 -11.25 -5.54 3.76
C ASN A 98 -12.78 -5.49 3.61
N ALA A 99 -13.47 -6.31 4.39
CA ALA A 99 -14.93 -6.34 4.48
C ALA A 99 -15.55 -5.05 5.06
N GLN A 100 -14.73 -4.10 5.56
CA GLN A 100 -15.20 -2.86 6.19
C GLN A 100 -15.51 -1.72 5.21
N GLY A 101 -15.45 -1.95 3.89
CA GLY A 101 -15.92 -0.98 2.89
C GLY A 101 -14.94 0.17 2.58
N TYR A 102 -13.68 0.06 2.99
CA TYR A 102 -12.63 0.98 2.57
C TYR A 102 -12.25 0.73 1.11
N SER A 103 -11.95 1.80 0.38
CA SER A 103 -11.49 1.74 -1.01
C SER A 103 -9.98 1.97 -1.07
N PRO A 104 -9.20 1.06 -1.71
CA PRO A 104 -7.75 1.21 -1.91
C PRO A 104 -7.38 1.79 -3.30
N LEU A 105 -8.37 2.28 -4.06
CA LEU A 105 -8.21 2.56 -5.49
C LEU A 105 -7.92 4.05 -5.75
N PHE A 106 -6.90 4.33 -6.57
CA PHE A 106 -6.55 5.67 -7.00
C PHE A 106 -6.15 5.72 -8.47
N VAL A 107 -6.54 6.78 -9.17
CA VAL A 107 -6.08 7.06 -10.55
C VAL A 107 -4.82 7.90 -10.48
N ALA A 108 -3.72 7.43 -11.06
CA ALA A 108 -2.48 8.20 -11.13
C ALA A 108 -2.48 9.13 -12.36
N LYS A 109 -2.12 10.40 -12.17
CA LYS A 109 -1.98 11.40 -13.22
C LYS A 109 -0.63 12.08 -13.17
N SER A 110 0.11 12.05 -14.27
CA SER A 110 1.42 12.70 -14.36
C SER A 110 1.24 14.21 -14.53
N VAL A 111 2.03 14.99 -13.79
CA VAL A 111 2.06 16.47 -13.90
C VAL A 111 3.39 17.00 -14.44
N GLY A 112 4.24 16.11 -14.95
CA GLY A 112 5.58 16.44 -15.45
C GLY A 112 6.64 16.47 -14.35
N GLY A 113 7.91 16.42 -14.75
CA GLY A 113 9.05 16.48 -13.81
C GLY A 113 9.17 15.28 -12.86
N GLY A 114 8.57 14.13 -13.19
CA GLY A 114 8.54 12.95 -12.31
C GLY A 114 7.46 12.98 -11.22
N LYS A 115 6.61 14.01 -11.23
CA LYS A 115 5.54 14.18 -10.25
C LYS A 115 4.21 13.59 -10.71
N TRP A 116 3.42 13.20 -9.73
CA TRP A 116 2.13 12.51 -9.89
C TRP A 116 1.08 13.08 -8.95
N ARG A 117 -0.17 13.08 -9.40
CA ARG A 117 -1.37 13.27 -8.58
C ARG A 117 -2.09 11.93 -8.48
N PHE A 118 -2.62 11.61 -7.31
CA PHE A 118 -3.46 10.43 -7.11
C PHE A 118 -4.90 10.89 -6.87
N ILE A 119 -5.80 10.51 -7.77
CA ILE A 119 -7.17 11.00 -7.82
C ILE A 119 -8.11 9.90 -7.33
N VAL A 120 -9.14 10.29 -6.59
CA VAL A 120 -10.21 9.38 -6.16
C VAL A 120 -11.06 8.97 -7.37
N PRO A 121 -11.21 7.66 -7.68
CA PRO A 121 -12.04 7.20 -8.79
C PRO A 121 -13.49 7.70 -8.67
N GLY A 122 -14.03 8.26 -9.76
CA GLY A 122 -15.37 8.85 -9.80
C GLY A 122 -15.48 10.27 -9.23
N TRP A 123 -14.41 10.79 -8.61
CA TRP A 123 -14.37 12.12 -7.99
C TRP A 123 -13.12 12.88 -8.47
N PRO A 124 -13.15 13.46 -9.69
CA PRO A 124 -11.96 14.01 -10.34
C PRO A 124 -11.32 15.19 -9.61
N ASP A 125 -12.06 15.87 -8.73
CA ASP A 125 -11.58 17.02 -7.96
C ASP A 125 -11.07 16.64 -6.55
N LEU A 126 -11.02 15.34 -6.22
CA LEU A 126 -10.54 14.82 -4.94
C LEU A 126 -9.21 14.08 -5.12
N TYR A 127 -8.23 14.47 -4.31
CA TYR A 127 -6.85 14.03 -4.44
C TYR A 127 -6.31 13.45 -3.13
N LEU A 128 -5.31 12.56 -3.24
CA LEU A 128 -4.42 12.28 -2.12
C LEU A 128 -3.51 13.49 -1.90
N GLY A 129 -3.58 14.05 -0.70
CA GLY A 129 -2.87 15.26 -0.36
C GLY A 129 -2.75 15.46 1.15
N PHE A 130 -2.42 16.67 1.55
CA PHE A 130 -2.51 17.12 2.93
C PHE A 130 -2.71 18.64 2.96
N HIS A 131 -3.19 19.13 4.10
CA HIS A 131 -3.36 20.56 4.33
C HIS A 131 -2.23 21.16 5.16
N GLY A 132 -1.83 22.37 4.79
CA GLY A 132 -0.83 23.17 5.51
C GLY A 132 0.58 23.01 4.95
N SER A 133 1.56 23.45 5.74
CA SER A 133 2.98 23.27 5.42
C SER A 133 3.45 21.85 5.72
N ALA A 134 4.50 21.43 5.02
CA ALA A 134 5.19 20.20 5.31
C ALA A 134 5.70 20.20 6.77
N PRO A 135 5.73 19.03 7.43
CA PRO A 135 6.28 18.90 8.78
C PRO A 135 7.76 19.29 8.78
N HIS A 136 8.19 20.00 9.82
CA HIS A 136 9.61 20.31 10.05
C HIS A 136 10.34 19.21 10.82
N ASP A 137 9.62 18.45 11.64
CA ASP A 137 10.14 17.30 12.38
C ASP A 137 9.03 16.30 12.72
N ASP A 138 9.41 15.20 13.36
CA ASP A 138 8.53 14.11 13.78
C ASP A 138 7.51 14.52 14.87
N SER A 139 7.59 15.72 15.45
CA SER A 139 6.59 16.24 16.40
C SER A 139 5.37 16.86 15.70
N GLU A 140 5.48 17.15 14.39
CA GLU A 140 4.44 17.84 13.59
C GLU A 140 3.84 16.95 12.49
N LEU A 141 3.76 15.64 12.72
CA LEU A 141 3.26 14.66 11.73
C LEU A 141 1.97 15.13 11.07
N LYS A 142 1.97 15.16 9.74
CA LYS A 142 0.79 15.49 8.93
C LYS A 142 0.19 14.22 8.35
N PRO A 143 -1.11 13.95 8.53
CA PRO A 143 -1.76 12.81 7.90
C PRO A 143 -1.91 13.07 6.39
N VAL A 144 -1.65 12.04 5.59
CA VAL A 144 -2.12 11.99 4.21
C VAL A 144 -3.64 11.83 4.23
N SER A 145 -4.34 12.58 3.39
CA SER A 145 -5.80 12.70 3.43
C SER A 145 -6.37 12.95 2.04
N ILE A 146 -7.68 12.77 1.93
CA ILE A 146 -8.45 13.22 0.78
C ILE A 146 -8.67 14.74 0.90
N VAL A 147 -8.24 15.47 -0.13
CA VAL A 147 -8.35 16.93 -0.19
C VAL A 147 -8.90 17.40 -1.53
N GLN A 148 -9.54 18.57 -1.52
CA GLN A 148 -9.78 19.35 -2.74
C GLN A 148 -8.61 20.31 -2.94
N GLU A 149 -8.17 20.45 -4.19
CA GLU A 149 -7.10 21.38 -4.55
C GLU A 149 -7.57 22.83 -4.27
N ASN A 150 -6.87 23.48 -3.35
CA ASN A 150 -7.04 24.87 -2.99
C ASN A 150 -5.69 25.42 -2.50
N GLU A 151 -5.61 26.72 -2.21
CA GLU A 151 -4.36 27.41 -1.87
C GLU A 151 -3.60 26.81 -0.67
N SER A 152 -4.26 26.01 0.17
CA SER A 152 -3.67 25.41 1.38
C SER A 152 -3.41 23.90 1.27
N ALA A 153 -3.77 23.29 0.14
CA ALA A 153 -3.67 21.84 -0.07
C ALA A 153 -2.50 21.52 -1.00
N HIS A 154 -1.71 20.52 -0.61
CA HIS A 154 -0.67 19.96 -1.46
C HIS A 154 -1.13 18.62 -2.03
N VAL A 155 -1.04 18.45 -3.35
CA VAL A 155 -1.61 17.28 -4.09
C VAL A 155 -0.63 16.61 -5.06
N GLU A 156 0.59 17.13 -5.21
CA GLU A 156 1.58 16.64 -6.18
C GLU A 156 2.72 15.90 -5.51
N TRP A 157 2.93 14.65 -5.86
CA TRP A 157 3.92 13.79 -5.22
C TRP A 157 5.03 13.43 -6.18
N GLN A 158 6.28 13.56 -5.73
CA GLN A 158 7.41 12.94 -6.40
C GLN A 158 7.37 11.43 -6.09
N VAL A 159 7.55 10.61 -7.11
CA VAL A 159 7.55 9.15 -7.00
C VAL A 159 8.85 8.62 -7.55
N ASP A 160 9.80 8.38 -6.66
CA ASP A 160 11.15 7.99 -7.04
C ASP A 160 11.38 6.49 -6.78
N PRO A 161 11.96 5.75 -7.74
CA PRO A 161 12.31 4.36 -7.53
C PRO A 161 13.39 4.23 -6.46
N THR A 162 13.25 3.27 -5.56
CA THR A 162 14.29 2.87 -4.60
C THR A 162 14.88 1.51 -5.01
N GLU A 163 15.50 0.77 -4.09
CA GLU A 163 16.06 -0.54 -4.42
C GLU A 163 14.95 -1.58 -4.69
N GLY A 164 15.01 -2.22 -5.86
CA GLY A 164 14.06 -3.25 -6.26
C GLY A 164 12.77 -2.68 -6.88
N PRO A 165 11.60 -3.32 -6.69
CA PRO A 165 10.32 -2.82 -7.21
C PRO A 165 9.66 -1.75 -6.31
N ASN A 166 10.44 -1.18 -5.39
CA ASN A 166 10.00 -0.24 -4.37
C ASN A 166 10.03 1.20 -4.88
N TYR A 167 9.14 2.03 -4.33
CA TYR A 167 9.10 3.47 -4.57
C TYR A 167 9.02 4.22 -3.26
N GLU A 168 9.65 5.38 -3.25
CA GLU A 168 9.40 6.40 -2.25
C GLU A 168 8.42 7.43 -2.82
N ILE A 169 7.41 7.76 -2.03
CA ILE A 169 6.43 8.82 -2.37
C ILE A 169 6.72 10.00 -1.46
N HIS A 170 7.18 11.10 -2.03
CA HIS A 170 7.66 12.23 -1.24
C HIS A 170 7.34 13.59 -1.86
N MET A 171 7.65 14.64 -1.12
CA MET A 171 7.68 16.00 -1.62
C MET A 171 9.02 16.65 -1.28
N SER A 172 9.57 17.41 -2.23
CA SER A 172 10.79 18.19 -1.98
C SER A 172 10.43 19.47 -1.24
N VAL A 173 10.97 19.66 -0.04
CA VAL A 173 10.74 20.87 0.77
C VAL A 173 12.11 21.45 1.13
N GLY A 174 12.62 22.32 0.26
CA GLY A 174 13.96 22.89 0.47
C GLY A 174 15.04 21.78 0.44
N PRO A 175 15.98 21.74 1.42
CA PRO A 175 16.99 20.68 1.51
C PRO A 175 16.44 19.34 2.04
N ASP A 176 15.21 19.33 2.57
CA ASP A 176 14.65 18.18 3.27
C ASP A 176 13.61 17.46 2.39
N HIS A 177 13.61 16.13 2.50
CA HIS A 177 12.67 15.24 1.80
C HIS A 177 11.68 14.68 2.82
N VAL A 178 10.40 14.98 2.63
CA VAL A 178 9.33 14.45 3.48
C VAL A 178 8.57 13.38 2.72
N CYS A 179 8.52 12.17 3.29
CA CYS A 179 8.02 10.96 2.65
C CYS A 179 6.75 10.46 3.33
N TRP A 180 5.89 9.81 2.54
CA TRP A 180 4.80 9.00 3.06
C TRP A 180 5.37 7.87 3.91
N SER A 181 4.86 7.75 5.13
CA SER A 181 5.35 6.82 6.13
C SER A 181 4.19 6.04 6.74
N SER A 182 4.29 4.72 6.69
CA SER A 182 3.45 3.82 7.49
C SER A 182 4.05 3.64 8.89
N PRO A 183 3.23 3.67 9.96
CA PRO A 183 3.63 3.08 11.23
C PRO A 183 3.94 1.61 10.95
N GLY A 184 5.12 1.13 11.31
CA GLY A 184 5.59 -0.22 10.97
C GLY A 184 4.85 -1.36 11.70
N ASP A 185 3.64 -1.11 12.20
CA ASP A 185 2.80 -2.12 12.81
C ASP A 185 1.86 -2.75 11.77
N ASP A 186 1.53 -4.02 11.99
CA ASP A 186 0.61 -4.78 11.13
C ASP A 186 -0.87 -4.50 11.46
N THR A 187 -1.17 -3.50 12.29
CA THR A 187 -2.53 -3.20 12.76
C THR A 187 -3.30 -2.43 11.68
N PRO A 188 -4.42 -2.97 11.16
CA PRO A 188 -5.28 -2.22 10.25
C PRO A 188 -5.82 -0.94 10.91
N GLY A 189 -5.94 0.12 10.11
CA GLY A 189 -6.40 1.43 10.55
C GLY A 189 -5.28 2.42 10.90
N ALA A 190 -4.02 2.01 10.80
CA ALA A 190 -2.87 2.90 10.94
C ALA A 190 -2.92 4.02 9.89
N VAL A 191 -2.75 5.27 10.30
CA VAL A 191 -2.80 6.44 9.41
C VAL A 191 -1.48 6.61 8.69
N VAL A 192 -1.53 6.86 7.38
CA VAL A 192 -0.35 7.24 6.59
C VAL A 192 0.00 8.69 6.92
N VAL A 193 1.25 8.94 7.33
CA VAL A 193 1.72 10.25 7.76
C VAL A 193 2.94 10.70 6.98
N LEU A 194 3.21 12.00 7.02
CA LEU A 194 4.42 12.60 6.46
C LEU A 194 5.52 12.65 7.53
N LYS A 195 6.72 12.15 7.18
CA LYS A 195 7.93 12.18 8.01
C LYS A 195 9.16 12.47 7.18
N GLU A 196 10.22 12.95 7.84
CA GLU A 196 11.54 13.07 7.22
C GLU A 196 12.03 11.72 6.69
N GLN A 197 12.69 11.74 5.54
CA GLN A 197 13.29 10.57 4.92
C GLN A 197 14.29 9.89 5.86
N ASN A 198 14.12 8.59 6.09
CA ASN A 198 14.97 7.81 7.00
C ASN A 198 15.31 6.41 6.46
N ALA A 199 15.04 6.15 5.17
CA ALA A 199 15.30 4.88 4.49
C ALA A 199 14.63 3.66 5.16
N SER A 200 13.62 3.87 6.01
CA SER A 200 12.90 2.77 6.63
C SER A 200 11.99 2.06 5.60
N PRO A 201 11.75 0.75 5.76
CA PRO A 201 10.75 0.05 4.94
C PRO A 201 9.34 0.67 5.04
N GLY A 202 9.07 1.43 6.10
CA GLY A 202 7.81 2.16 6.25
C GLY A 202 7.64 3.33 5.29
N GLN A 203 8.71 3.72 4.58
CA GLN A 203 8.70 4.77 3.54
C GLN A 203 8.74 4.22 2.12
N ASN A 204 8.79 2.90 1.97
CA ASN A 204 8.77 2.22 0.69
C ASN A 204 7.37 1.70 0.37
N TRP A 205 6.98 1.85 -0.89
CA TRP A 205 5.66 1.57 -1.40
C TRP A 205 5.72 0.80 -2.72
N TYR A 206 4.67 0.03 -2.99
CA TYR A 206 4.45 -0.63 -4.28
C TYR A 206 3.20 -0.10 -4.96
N PHE A 207 3.22 -0.07 -6.28
CA PHE A 207 2.02 0.12 -7.09
C PHE A 207 1.57 -1.22 -7.67
N GLY A 208 0.33 -1.59 -7.37
CA GLY A 208 -0.33 -2.77 -7.94
C GLY A 208 -1.44 -2.37 -8.91
N ILE A 209 -1.59 -3.13 -10.00
CA ILE A 209 -2.79 -3.04 -10.84
C ILE A 209 -3.96 -3.68 -10.06
N PRO A 210 -5.11 -3.01 -9.93
CA PRO A 210 -6.30 -3.65 -9.38
C PRO A 210 -6.68 -4.81 -10.30
N VAL A 211 -6.83 -6.00 -9.73
CA VAL A 211 -7.38 -7.14 -10.47
C VAL A 211 -8.88 -6.91 -10.49
N ASP A 212 -9.46 -6.83 -11.68
CA ASP A 212 -10.91 -6.69 -11.87
C ASP A 212 -11.64 -7.77 -11.03
N GLU A 213 -12.69 -7.34 -10.31
CA GLU A 213 -13.69 -8.26 -9.72
C GLU A 213 -14.62 -8.83 -10.80
#